data_AF-A0A950PXT9-F1
#
_entry.id   AF-A0A950PXT9-F1
#
_cell.length_a   1.000
_cell.length_b   1.000
_cell.length_c   1.000
_cell.angle_alpha   90.00
_cell.angle_beta   90.00
_cell.angle_gamma   90.00
#
_symmetry.space_group_name_H-M   'P 1'
#
loop_
_entity.id
_entity.type
_entity.pdbx_description
1 polymer ?
#
loop_
_entity_poly.entity_id
_entity_poly.type
_entity_poly.pdbx_seq_one_letter_code
_entity_poly.pdbx_strand_id
1 'polypeptide(L)'
;MDEVTNEAHDDSPRPREVPALLKQAWETATGNGDPLEALGATRALSAQLPTWEAQLVKEAIGDGATWETIGASVGVSRQAAWDRFHHEVHDLRRQMRKDMHDVRKKYREEALRIRDSYSDKLGPRKRGGRGRSRHEHEEHEEKE
;
A
#
# COMPACT_ATOMS: atom_id res chain seq x y z
N MET A 1 7.08 14.19 39.01
CA MET A 1 5.93 13.27 38.84
C MET A 1 5.34 13.66 37.51
N ASP A 2 5.90 13.10 36.44
CA ASP A 2 5.54 13.43 35.07
C ASP A 2 4.33 12.57 34.69
N GLU A 3 3.21 13.25 34.50
CA GLU A 3 1.94 12.68 34.09
C GLU A 3 2.03 12.35 32.59
N VAL A 4 2.34 11.09 32.30
CA VAL A 4 2.39 10.58 30.92
C VAL A 4 0.95 10.50 30.43
N THR A 5 0.52 11.50 29.67
CA THR A 5 -0.73 11.46 28.91
C THR A 5 -0.64 10.34 27.88
N ASN A 6 -1.23 9.19 28.24
CA ASN A 6 -1.49 8.08 27.36
C ASN A 6 -2.50 8.54 26.29
N GLU A 7 -2.00 9.02 25.16
CA GLU A 7 -2.80 9.23 23.95
C GLU A 7 -3.34 7.87 23.49
N ALA A 8 -4.53 7.53 23.98
CA ALA A 8 -5.33 6.45 23.46
C ALA A 8 -5.52 6.69 21.96
N HIS A 9 -4.82 5.90 21.14
CA HIS A 9 -5.12 5.79 19.73
C HIS A 9 -6.57 5.32 19.64
N ASP A 10 -7.44 6.22 19.17
CA ASP A 10 -8.80 5.92 18.78
C ASP A 10 -8.73 4.98 17.57
N ASP A 11 -8.63 3.68 17.84
CA ASP A 11 -8.62 2.59 16.86
C ASP A 11 -10.05 2.25 16.40
N SER A 12 -10.96 3.22 16.45
CA SER A 12 -12.29 3.09 15.89
C SER A 12 -12.16 2.88 14.38
N PRO A 13 -12.67 1.76 13.82
CA PRO A 13 -12.57 1.50 12.40
C PRO A 13 -13.23 2.65 11.65
N ARG A 14 -12.44 3.34 10.80
CA ARG A 14 -12.96 4.43 9.99
C ARG A 14 -14.17 3.92 9.20
N PRO A 15 -15.26 4.70 9.12
CA PRO A 15 -16.42 4.29 8.36
C PRO A 15 -16.01 4.01 6.92
N ARG A 16 -16.39 2.84 6.39
CA ARG A 16 -16.09 2.48 5.00
C ARG A 16 -16.73 3.53 4.08
N GLU A 17 -15.92 4.13 3.22
CA GLU A 17 -16.41 5.09 2.24
C GLU A 17 -17.08 4.33 1.08
N VAL A 18 -18.40 4.28 1.10
CA VAL A 18 -19.19 3.69 0.01
C VAL A 18 -19.11 4.61 -1.22
N PRO A 19 -18.82 4.08 -2.42
CA PRO A 19 -18.76 4.89 -3.63
C PRO A 19 -20.05 5.69 -3.85
N ALA A 20 -19.93 6.97 -4.17
CA ALA A 20 -21.07 7.89 -4.32
C ALA A 20 -22.11 7.38 -5.33
N LEU A 21 -21.65 6.75 -6.43
CA LEU A 21 -22.53 6.16 -7.44
C LEU A 21 -23.33 4.97 -6.90
N LEU A 22 -22.74 4.15 -6.04
CA LEU A 22 -23.41 3.01 -5.43
C LEU A 22 -24.47 3.48 -4.43
N LYS A 23 -24.12 4.51 -3.64
CA LYS A 23 -25.05 5.16 -2.71
C LYS A 23 -26.23 5.81 -3.45
N GLN A 24 -25.97 6.54 -4.53
CA GLN A 24 -27.00 7.15 -5.37
C GLN A 24 -27.92 6.09 -5.99
N ALA A 25 -27.36 5.02 -6.56
CA ALA A 25 -28.14 3.93 -7.13
C ALA A 25 -29.02 3.24 -6.07
N TRP A 26 -28.50 3.06 -4.85
CA TRP A 26 -29.25 2.53 -3.73
C TRP A 26 -30.42 3.44 -3.33
N GLU A 27 -30.17 4.75 -3.18
CA GLU A 27 -31.20 5.73 -2.83
C GLU A 27 -32.29 5.83 -3.89
N THR A 28 -31.93 5.82 -5.18
CA THR A 28 -32.92 5.81 -6.27
C THR A 28 -33.71 4.50 -6.34
N ALA A 29 -33.07 3.34 -6.11
CA ALA A 29 -33.74 2.05 -6.16
C ALA A 29 -34.69 1.81 -4.96
N THR A 30 -34.39 2.39 -3.80
CA THR A 30 -35.18 2.23 -2.56
C THR A 30 -36.11 3.39 -2.26
N GLY A 31 -36.04 4.47 -3.05
CA GLY A 31 -36.93 5.62 -2.94
C GLY A 31 -38.35 5.33 -3.45
N ASN A 32 -39.28 6.23 -3.13
CA ASN A 32 -40.69 6.15 -3.56
C ASN A 32 -40.95 6.79 -4.94
N GLY A 33 -39.96 6.74 -5.84
CA GLY A 33 -40.00 7.37 -7.17
C GLY A 33 -40.71 6.54 -8.25
N ASP A 34 -40.47 6.87 -9.53
CA ASP A 34 -40.98 6.08 -10.66
C ASP A 34 -40.41 4.64 -10.62
N PRO A 35 -41.26 3.59 -10.61
CA PRO A 35 -40.80 2.20 -10.64
C PRO A 35 -39.83 1.87 -11.78
N LEU A 36 -39.93 2.51 -12.95
CA LEU A 36 -39.00 2.29 -14.05
C LEU A 36 -37.61 2.86 -13.76
N GLU A 37 -37.54 4.02 -13.12
CA GLU A 37 -36.28 4.60 -12.65
C GLU A 37 -35.65 3.72 -11.57
N ALA A 38 -36.45 3.20 -10.63
CA ALA A 38 -35.98 2.29 -9.60
C ALA A 38 -35.41 0.98 -10.18
N LEU A 39 -36.02 0.43 -11.24
CA LEU A 39 -35.49 -0.73 -11.97
C LEU A 39 -34.16 -0.42 -12.67
N GLY A 40 -34.07 0.75 -13.29
CA GLY A 40 -32.83 1.25 -13.90
C GLY A 40 -31.70 1.38 -12.87
N ALA A 41 -32.01 1.96 -11.70
CA ALA A 41 -31.08 2.10 -10.59
C ALA A 41 -30.67 0.75 -9.99
N THR A 42 -31.59 -0.21 -9.86
CA THR A 42 -31.29 -1.57 -9.41
C THR A 42 -30.32 -2.27 -10.37
N ARG A 43 -30.49 -2.08 -11.69
CA ARG A 43 -29.55 -2.59 -12.69
C ARG A 43 -28.18 -1.91 -12.60
N ALA A 44 -28.13 -0.61 -12.35
CA ALA A 44 -26.86 0.09 -12.12
C ALA A 44 -26.17 -0.43 -10.85
N LEU A 45 -26.94 -0.69 -9.79
CA LEU A 45 -26.44 -1.26 -8.54
C LEU A 45 -25.86 -2.65 -8.77
N SER A 46 -26.56 -3.53 -9.50
CA SER A 46 -26.06 -4.89 -9.80
C SER A 46 -24.80 -4.89 -10.65
N ALA A 47 -24.60 -3.88 -11.50
CA ALA A 47 -23.37 -3.71 -12.27
C ALA A 47 -22.20 -3.20 -11.43
N GLN A 48 -22.45 -2.39 -10.40
CA GLN A 48 -21.40 -1.80 -9.55
C GLN A 48 -21.04 -2.68 -8.35
N LEU A 49 -21.97 -3.51 -7.86
CA LEU A 49 -21.76 -4.41 -6.73
C LEU A 49 -20.54 -5.33 -6.87
N PRO A 50 -20.28 -5.99 -8.02
CA PRO A 50 -19.09 -6.83 -8.17
C PRO A 50 -17.77 -6.08 -7.97
N THR A 51 -17.69 -4.83 -8.43
CA THR A 51 -16.51 -3.98 -8.22
C THR A 51 -16.33 -3.63 -6.74
N TRP A 52 -17.43 -3.33 -6.06
CA TRP A 52 -17.42 -3.07 -4.63
C TRP A 52 -17.05 -4.32 -3.81
N GLU A 53 -17.61 -5.48 -4.15
CA GLU A 53 -17.23 -6.77 -3.56
C GLU A 53 -15.73 -7.05 -3.72
N ALA A 54 -15.15 -6.79 -4.89
CA ALA A 54 -13.72 -6.97 -5.12
C ALA A 54 -12.86 -6.05 -4.23
N GLN A 55 -13.33 -4.83 -3.92
CA GLN A 55 -12.65 -3.93 -2.97
C GLN A 55 -12.71 -4.48 -1.53
N LEU A 56 -13.86 -4.98 -1.10
CA LEU A 56 -13.99 -5.61 0.23
C LEU A 56 -13.16 -6.88 0.36
N VAL A 57 -13.07 -7.69 -0.69
CA VAL A 57 -12.20 -8.88 -0.73
C VAL A 57 -10.73 -8.48 -0.62
N LYS A 58 -10.32 -7.39 -1.28
CA LYS A 58 -8.96 -6.83 -1.18
C LYS A 58 -8.63 -6.41 0.25
N GLU A 59 -9.53 -5.69 0.91
CA GLU A 59 -9.40 -5.30 2.32
C GLU A 59 -9.29 -6.52 3.23
N ALA A 60 -10.21 -7.49 3.09
CA ALA A 60 -10.23 -8.69 3.90
C ALA A 60 -8.91 -9.49 3.78
N ILE A 61 -8.35 -9.61 2.58
CA ILE A 61 -7.05 -10.27 2.37
C ILE A 61 -5.90 -9.45 2.98
N GLY A 62 -5.97 -8.11 2.92
CA GLY A 62 -5.04 -7.21 3.60
C GLY A 62 -5.02 -7.45 5.11
N ASP A 63 -6.19 -7.71 5.70
CA ASP A 63 -6.37 -8.01 7.12
C ASP A 63 -6.08 -9.49 7.47
N GLY A 64 -5.67 -10.30 6.48
CA GLY A 64 -5.26 -11.69 6.67
C GLY A 64 -6.38 -12.73 6.52
N ALA A 65 -7.55 -12.35 6.00
CA ALA A 65 -8.62 -13.31 5.71
C ALA A 65 -8.17 -14.35 4.67
N THR A 66 -8.61 -15.58 4.87
CA THR A 66 -8.32 -16.67 3.94
C THR A 66 -9.38 -16.76 2.84
N TRP A 67 -9.03 -17.37 1.70
CA TRP A 67 -9.96 -17.63 0.61
C TRP A 67 -11.16 -18.51 0.99
N GLU A 68 -10.99 -19.34 2.01
CA GLU A 68 -12.07 -20.16 2.55
C GLU A 68 -13.08 -19.29 3.30
N THR A 69 -12.59 -18.40 4.17
CA THR A 69 -13.42 -17.42 4.89
C THR A 69 -14.13 -16.48 3.90
N ILE A 70 -13.43 -16.02 2.87
CA ILE A 70 -14.00 -15.15 1.83
C ILE A 70 -15.10 -15.88 1.05
N GLY A 71 -14.85 -17.13 0.64
CA GLY A 71 -15.87 -17.94 -0.04
C GLY A 71 -17.10 -18.13 0.84
N ALA A 72 -16.91 -18.49 2.11
CA ALA A 72 -18.00 -18.65 3.06
C ALA A 72 -18.84 -17.36 3.21
N SER A 73 -18.20 -16.19 3.30
CA SER A 73 -18.88 -14.89 3.41
C SER A 73 -19.68 -14.50 2.16
N VAL A 74 -19.18 -14.85 0.98
CA VAL A 74 -19.84 -14.55 -0.31
C VAL A 74 -20.84 -15.65 -0.71
N GLY A 75 -20.90 -16.76 0.04
CA GLY A 75 -21.79 -17.89 -0.24
C GLY A 75 -21.33 -18.77 -1.39
N VAL A 76 -20.02 -18.81 -1.67
CA VAL A 76 -19.42 -19.60 -2.75
C VAL A 76 -18.30 -20.51 -2.23
N SER A 77 -17.91 -21.50 -3.01
CA SER A 77 -16.76 -22.34 -2.65
C SER A 77 -15.46 -21.52 -2.68
N ARG A 78 -14.43 -21.99 -1.97
CA ARG A 78 -13.09 -21.41 -2.01
C ARG A 78 -12.55 -21.26 -3.44
N GLN A 79 -12.75 -22.27 -4.27
CA GLN A 79 -12.29 -22.27 -5.67
C GLN A 79 -13.06 -21.22 -6.49
N ALA A 80 -14.39 -21.13 -6.31
CA ALA A 80 -15.19 -20.12 -6.98
C ALA A 80 -14.83 -18.68 -6.54
N ALA A 81 -14.51 -18.48 -5.26
CA ALA A 81 -14.01 -17.19 -4.76
C ALA A 81 -12.65 -16.84 -5.38
N TRP A 82 -11.74 -17.81 -5.45
CA TRP A 82 -10.45 -17.62 -6.11
C TRP A 82 -10.63 -17.25 -7.59
N ASP A 83 -11.38 -18.05 -8.34
CA ASP A 83 -11.60 -17.80 -9.78
C ASP A 83 -12.21 -16.42 -10.03
N ARG A 84 -13.15 -15.98 -9.18
CA ARG A 84 -13.84 -14.69 -9.30
C ARG A 84 -12.97 -13.48 -8.93
N PHE A 85 -12.11 -13.58 -7.91
CA PHE A 85 -11.45 -12.40 -7.33
C PHE A 85 -9.92 -12.40 -7.42
N HIS A 86 -9.27 -13.49 -7.83
CA HIS A 86 -7.80 -13.58 -7.79
C HIS A 86 -7.08 -12.57 -8.69
N HIS A 87 -7.62 -12.25 -9.87
CA HIS A 87 -7.03 -11.26 -10.78
C HIS A 87 -6.97 -9.87 -10.14
N GLU A 88 -8.09 -9.42 -9.59
CA GLU A 88 -8.24 -8.13 -8.90
C GLU A 88 -7.26 -8.00 -7.72
N VAL A 89 -7.08 -9.07 -6.94
CA VAL A 89 -6.17 -9.10 -5.78
C VAL A 89 -4.70 -9.12 -6.22
N HIS A 90 -4.38 -9.84 -7.29
CA HIS A 90 -3.02 -9.88 -7.84
C HIS A 90 -2.58 -8.49 -8.34
N ASP A 91 -3.49 -7.78 -9.01
CA ASP A 91 -3.22 -6.41 -9.47
C ASP A 91 -3.04 -5.42 -8.32
N LEU A 92 -3.83 -5.55 -7.23
CA LEU A 92 -3.60 -4.77 -6.02
C LEU A 92 -2.21 -5.01 -5.44
N ARG A 93 -1.81 -6.28 -5.27
CA ARG A 93 -0.48 -6.62 -4.74
C ARG A 93 0.65 -6.11 -5.63
N ARG A 94 0.44 -6.06 -6.94
CA ARG A 94 1.37 -5.45 -7.89
C ARG A 94 1.46 -3.93 -7.69
N GLN A 95 0.31 -3.26 -7.55
CA GLN A 95 0.23 -1.83 -7.33
C GLN A 95 0.87 -1.42 -6.00
N MET A 96 0.55 -2.10 -4.89
CA MET A 96 1.15 -1.82 -3.58
C MET A 96 2.67 -1.94 -3.58
N ARG A 97 3.23 -2.97 -4.26
CA ARG A 97 4.68 -3.12 -4.42
C ARG A 97 5.31 -1.94 -5.16
N LYS A 98 4.63 -1.44 -6.20
CA LYS A 98 5.06 -0.26 -6.95
C LYS A 98 5.00 0.99 -6.08
N ASP A 99 3.91 1.21 -5.36
CA ASP A 99 3.74 2.37 -4.49
C ASP A 99 4.80 2.38 -3.37
N MET A 100 5.08 1.23 -2.75
CA MET A 100 6.17 1.10 -1.76
C MET A 100 7.55 1.41 -2.38
N HIS A 101 7.79 0.97 -3.61
CA HIS A 101 9.03 1.28 -4.32
C HIS A 101 9.15 2.79 -4.58
N ASP A 102 8.06 3.44 -4.99
CA ASP A 102 8.02 4.88 -5.26
C ASP A 102 8.18 5.70 -3.98
N VAL A 103 7.55 5.29 -2.88
CA VAL A 103 7.75 5.87 -1.56
C VAL A 103 9.22 5.76 -1.14
N ARG A 104 9.83 4.57 -1.27
CA ARG A 104 11.24 4.34 -0.93
C ARG A 104 12.18 5.19 -1.80
N LYS A 105 11.85 5.37 -3.08
CA LYS A 105 12.60 6.23 -4.01
C LYS A 105 12.51 7.70 -3.59
N LYS A 106 11.31 8.20 -3.26
CA LYS A 106 11.11 9.57 -2.77
C LYS A 106 11.91 9.84 -1.50
N TYR A 107 11.84 8.96 -0.51
CA TYR A 107 12.63 9.10 0.72
C TYR A 107 14.14 9.10 0.44
N ARG A 108 14.61 8.28 -0.51
CA ARG A 108 16.02 8.31 -0.93
C ARG A 108 16.40 9.65 -1.54
N GLU A 109 15.59 10.17 -2.45
CA GLU A 109 15.83 11.47 -3.11
C GLU A 109 15.79 12.63 -2.10
N GLU A 110 14.86 12.59 -1.16
CA GLU A 110 14.76 13.58 -0.08
C GLU A 110 15.97 13.52 0.85
N ALA A 111 16.41 12.34 1.27
CA ALA A 111 17.62 12.17 2.07
C ALA A 111 18.87 12.70 1.34
N LEU A 112 18.96 12.51 0.02
CA LEU A 112 20.04 13.05 -0.81
C LEU A 112 19.96 14.58 -0.89
N ARG A 113 18.78 15.17 -1.09
CA ARG A 113 18.58 16.63 -1.10
C ARG A 113 18.94 17.25 0.24
N ILE A 114 18.51 16.64 1.34
CA ILE A 114 18.85 17.06 2.69
C ILE A 114 20.36 17.05 2.85
N ARG A 115 21.03 15.93 2.53
CA ARG A 115 22.49 15.80 2.59
C ARG A 115 23.21 16.86 1.74
N ASP A 116 22.79 17.05 0.50
CA ASP A 116 23.42 18.00 -0.42
C ASP A 116 23.26 19.44 0.10
N SER A 117 22.07 19.79 0.63
CA SER A 117 21.81 21.08 1.27
C SER A 117 22.67 21.34 2.52
N TYR A 118 23.00 20.30 3.28
CA TYR A 118 23.93 20.41 4.42
C TYR A 118 25.39 20.51 3.95
N SER A 119 25.76 19.85 2.86
CA SER A 119 27.12 19.93 2.30
C SER A 119 27.45 21.34 1.78
N ASP A 120 26.45 22.00 1.20
CA ASP A 120 26.56 23.37 0.67
C ASP A 120 26.70 24.39 1.81
N LYS A 121 25.97 24.18 2.92
CA LYS A 121 26.03 25.02 4.13
C LYS A 121 27.27 24.79 5.01
N LEU A 122 27.87 23.60 5.00
CA LEU A 122 29.02 23.23 5.85
C LEU A 122 30.37 23.34 5.14
N GLY A 123 30.38 23.66 3.84
CA GLY A 123 31.58 23.67 3.00
C GLY A 123 32.13 22.25 2.75
N PRO A 124 33.01 22.07 1.75
CA PRO A 124 33.59 20.77 1.45
C PRO A 124 34.38 20.29 2.68
N ARG A 125 33.87 19.23 3.33
CA ARG A 125 34.67 18.48 4.30
C ARG A 125 35.93 18.02 3.58
N LYS A 126 37.06 18.65 3.92
CA LYS A 126 38.40 18.27 3.47
C LYS A 126 38.54 16.76 3.68
N ARG A 127 38.43 15.98 2.60
CA ARG A 127 38.67 14.54 2.60
C ARG A 127 40.14 14.38 3.01
N GLY A 128 40.38 14.21 4.31
CA GLY A 128 41.71 13.92 4.83
C GLY A 128 42.21 12.69 4.11
N GLY A 129 43.29 12.86 3.35
CA GLY A 129 43.91 11.79 2.58
C GLY A 129 44.24 10.62 3.49
N ARG A 130 43.61 9.47 3.26
CA ARG A 130 44.21 8.21 3.67
C ARG A 130 45.26 7.88 2.64
N GLY A 131 46.51 8.25 2.96
CA GLY A 131 47.70 7.78 2.29
C GLY A 131 47.66 6.26 2.22
N ARG A 132 47.64 5.74 1.00
CA ARG A 132 47.85 4.33 0.73
C ARG A 132 49.37 4.16 0.70
N SER A 133 49.99 3.93 1.87
CA SER A 133 51.40 3.57 1.96
C SER A 133 51.60 2.25 1.22
N ARG A 134 52.24 2.33 0.06
CA ARG A 134 52.78 1.21 -0.70
C ARG A 134 54.04 0.76 0.04
N HIS A 135 53.94 -0.30 0.83
CA HIS A 135 55.12 -0.97 1.37
C HIS A 135 55.75 -1.77 0.22
N GLU A 136 56.86 -1.26 -0.30
CA GLU A 136 57.82 -2.01 -1.11
C GLU A 136 58.53 -2.99 -0.15
N HIS A 137 58.49 -4.27 -0.49
CA HIS A 137 59.27 -5.31 0.18
C HIS A 137 60.45 -5.60 -0.74
N GLU A 138 61.55 -4.86 -0.56
CA GLU A 138 62.89 -5.29 -0.95
C GLU A 138 63.43 -6.11 0.21
N GLU A 139 63.57 -7.42 0.03
CA GLU A 139 64.56 -8.20 0.77
C GLU A 139 65.43 -8.94 -0.24
N HIS A 140 66.65 -8.40 -0.34
CA HIS A 140 67.87 -9.04 -0.81
C HIS A 140 68.49 -9.83 0.36
N GLU A 141 68.82 -11.10 0.14
CA GLU A 141 69.92 -11.88 0.75
C GLU A 141 69.79 -13.30 0.14
N GLU A 142 70.60 -13.80 -0.79
CA GLU A 142 72.05 -14.07 -0.84
C GLU A 142 72.63 -14.95 0.29
N LYS A 143 73.09 -16.15 -0.11
CA LYS A 143 74.01 -17.13 0.53
C LYS A 143 73.38 -18.07 1.57
N GLU A 144 73.65 -19.39 1.58
CA GLU A 144 74.79 -20.20 1.11
C GLU A 144 74.40 -21.37 0.18
#